data_AF-A0A936KZ38-F1
#
_entry.id   AF-A0A936KZ38-F1
#
_cell.length_a   1.000
_cell.length_b   1.000
_cell.length_c   1.000
_cell.angle_alpha   90.00
_cell.angle_beta   90.00
_cell.angle_gamma   90.00
#
_symmetry.space_group_name_H-M   'P 1'
#
loop_
_entity.id
_entity.type
_entity.pdbx_description
1 polymer ?
#
loop_
_entity_poly.entity_id
_entity_poly.type
_entity_poly.pdbx_seq_one_letter_code
_entity_poly.pdbx_strand_id
1 'polypeptide(L)'
;MARRLKALVVKYQIDVPETLYISERPAQLLDSVNAAWVAESIKTICPNPGLVIIDTLHRNMDGDENSSQDIGKFINNLDCYFKPLGVAVLVVHHSGHSDKQRSRGSSSIRAAMDGEFAAVNEDGGITLTCHKAKDFEAFKPMRFTLKQAELDWLDDEGDPLTSVYIEHAGEAKTSTKKRRLNSRDEAILASLSDAIAKHGIEPTAEIKTKFAGFDTLAGKLQKIVNIERWQEHAYKAIMDTDAKTPDAKRMAFKRCRDKLLNLAKTVEYDNYAWRIFE
;
A
#
# COMPACT_ATOMS: atom_id res chain seq x y z
N MET A 1 18.32 -2.69 -16.98
CA MET A 1 17.08 -3.14 -17.65
C MET A 1 17.37 -4.13 -18.78
N ALA A 2 18.35 -3.86 -19.67
CA ALA A 2 18.70 -4.68 -20.84
C ALA A 2 18.72 -6.21 -20.61
N ARG A 3 19.50 -6.72 -19.64
CA ARG A 3 19.56 -8.17 -19.32
C ARG A 3 18.19 -8.77 -19.00
N ARG A 4 17.32 -8.02 -18.33
CA ARG A 4 15.99 -8.48 -17.90
C ARG A 4 15.00 -8.53 -19.07
N LEU A 5 15.07 -7.56 -19.98
CA LEU A 5 14.33 -7.62 -21.24
C LEU A 5 14.78 -8.81 -22.09
N LYS A 6 16.08 -9.05 -22.18
CA LYS A 6 16.61 -10.20 -22.92
C LYS A 6 16.12 -11.53 -22.35
N ALA A 7 16.07 -11.69 -21.02
CA ALA A 7 15.45 -12.87 -20.40
C ALA A 7 13.96 -13.02 -20.74
N LEU A 8 13.21 -11.92 -20.86
CA LEU A 8 11.81 -11.96 -21.29
C LEU A 8 11.69 -12.38 -22.77
N VAL A 9 12.55 -11.89 -23.65
CA VAL A 9 12.61 -12.33 -25.06
C VAL A 9 12.91 -13.83 -25.13
N VAL A 10 13.89 -14.33 -24.38
CA VAL A 10 14.21 -15.76 -24.31
C VAL A 10 13.02 -16.58 -23.79
N LYS A 11 12.30 -16.11 -22.77
CA LYS A 11 11.15 -16.83 -22.22
C LYS A 11 9.96 -16.83 -23.18
N TYR A 12 9.55 -15.67 -23.66
CA TYR A 12 8.30 -15.50 -24.40
C TYR A 12 8.47 -15.67 -25.90
N GLN A 13 9.71 -15.73 -26.41
CA GLN A 13 10.03 -15.81 -27.84
C GLN A 13 9.38 -14.67 -28.63
N ILE A 14 9.35 -13.49 -28.02
CA ILE A 14 8.79 -12.25 -28.57
C ILE A 14 9.84 -11.17 -28.40
N ASP A 15 10.17 -10.48 -29.49
CA ASP A 15 11.10 -9.36 -29.47
C ASP A 15 10.57 -8.17 -28.67
N VAL A 16 11.48 -7.32 -28.21
CA VAL A 16 11.10 -6.09 -27.49
C VAL A 16 10.30 -5.20 -28.45
N PRO A 17 9.05 -4.82 -28.10
CA PRO A 17 8.24 -3.97 -28.98
C PRO A 17 8.90 -2.61 -29.21
N GLU A 18 8.83 -2.11 -30.45
CA GLU A 18 9.29 -0.75 -30.78
C GLU A 18 8.52 0.34 -30.01
N THR A 19 7.33 0.00 -29.51
CA THR A 19 6.48 0.87 -28.70
C THR A 19 6.84 0.88 -27.21
N LEU A 20 7.91 0.19 -26.79
CA LEU A 20 8.43 0.25 -25.42
C LEU A 20 9.52 1.32 -25.31
N TYR A 21 9.19 2.43 -24.65
CA TYR A 21 10.12 3.52 -24.38
C TYR A 21 10.60 3.48 -22.93
N ILE A 22 11.90 3.72 -22.72
CA ILE A 22 12.53 3.70 -21.39
C ILE A 22 13.27 5.00 -21.18
N SER A 23 12.95 5.72 -20.10
CA SER A 23 13.72 6.90 -19.70
C SER A 23 15.09 6.51 -19.16
N GLU A 24 16.12 7.25 -19.54
CA GLU A 24 17.50 7.08 -19.07
C GLU A 24 17.79 7.86 -17.77
N ARG A 25 16.85 8.70 -17.34
CA ARG A 25 17.01 9.58 -16.16
C ARG A 25 15.72 9.72 -15.34
N PRO A 26 15.84 10.11 -14.07
CA PRO A 26 14.69 10.46 -13.25
C PRO A 26 13.90 11.65 -13.80
N ALA A 27 12.58 11.64 -13.60
CA ALA A 27 11.65 12.61 -14.19
C ALA A 27 11.35 13.86 -13.33
N GLN A 28 11.64 13.83 -12.02
CA GLN A 28 11.40 14.94 -11.08
C GLN A 28 9.99 15.55 -11.14
N LEU A 29 8.99 14.68 -11.04
CA LEU A 29 7.57 14.99 -11.29
C LEU A 29 6.89 15.79 -10.16
N LEU A 30 7.61 16.11 -9.09
CA LEU A 30 7.11 17.05 -8.08
C LEU A 30 7.11 18.50 -8.59
N ASP A 31 8.08 18.83 -9.44
CA ASP A 31 8.15 20.12 -10.12
C ASP A 31 7.20 20.13 -11.32
N SER A 32 6.33 21.14 -11.39
CA SER A 32 5.27 21.18 -12.40
C SER A 32 5.79 21.49 -13.80
N VAL A 33 6.91 22.22 -13.92
CA VAL A 33 7.53 22.54 -15.22
C VAL A 33 8.15 21.27 -15.80
N ASN A 34 8.87 20.51 -15.00
CA ASN A 34 9.42 19.21 -15.39
C ASN A 34 8.32 18.20 -15.71
N ALA A 35 7.26 18.12 -14.88
CA ALA A 35 6.14 17.21 -15.15
C ALA A 35 5.46 17.52 -16.50
N ALA A 36 5.23 18.80 -16.81
CA ALA A 36 4.68 19.22 -18.10
C ALA A 36 5.61 18.87 -19.26
N TRP A 37 6.92 19.14 -19.12
CA TRP A 37 7.91 18.81 -20.14
C TRP A 37 8.01 17.30 -20.42
N VAL A 38 7.97 16.47 -19.38
CA VAL A 38 7.96 15.01 -19.52
C VAL A 38 6.69 14.53 -20.22
N ALA A 39 5.51 15.05 -19.84
CA ALA A 39 4.24 14.68 -20.47
C ALA A 39 4.22 15.03 -21.97
N GLU A 40 4.71 16.23 -22.34
CA GLU A 40 4.80 16.63 -23.75
C GLU A 40 5.82 15.78 -24.53
N SER A 41 6.93 15.41 -23.89
CA SER A 41 7.92 14.51 -24.48
C SER A 41 7.32 13.12 -24.75
N ILE A 42 6.56 12.57 -23.78
CA ILE A 42 5.84 11.30 -23.94
C ILE A 42 4.85 11.38 -25.11
N LYS A 43 4.04 12.44 -25.17
CA LYS A 43 3.06 12.66 -26.24
C LYS A 43 3.73 12.76 -27.61
N THR A 44 4.91 13.37 -27.69
CA THR A 44 5.66 13.52 -28.93
C THR A 44 6.18 12.18 -29.45
N ILE A 45 6.76 11.35 -28.57
CA ILE A 45 7.35 10.05 -28.97
C ILE A 45 6.30 8.94 -29.11
N CYS A 46 5.21 9.03 -28.36
CA CYS A 46 4.12 8.07 -28.34
C CYS A 46 2.78 8.83 -28.25
N PRO A 47 2.17 9.18 -29.40
CA PRO A 47 0.95 10.00 -29.42
C PRO A 47 -0.28 9.41 -28.72
N ASN A 48 -0.30 8.08 -28.51
CA ASN A 48 -1.40 7.39 -27.83
C ASN A 48 -0.84 6.34 -26.84
N PRO A 49 -0.25 6.78 -25.72
CA PRO A 49 0.38 5.87 -24.78
C PRO A 49 -0.69 5.12 -23.97
N GLY A 50 -0.60 3.79 -23.91
CA GLY A 50 -1.54 2.97 -23.12
C GLY A 50 -1.19 2.91 -21.63
N LEU A 51 0.10 3.00 -21.28
CA LEU A 51 0.59 2.91 -19.90
C LEU A 51 1.89 3.70 -19.73
N VAL A 52 1.97 4.49 -18.66
CA VAL A 52 3.20 5.12 -18.18
C VAL A 52 3.56 4.50 -16.82
N ILE A 53 4.77 3.96 -16.72
CA ILE A 53 5.29 3.38 -15.47
C ILE A 53 6.34 4.32 -14.88
N ILE A 54 6.07 4.80 -13.66
CA ILE A 54 6.99 5.63 -12.88
C ILE A 54 7.68 4.73 -11.85
N ASP A 55 8.92 4.32 -12.15
CA ASP A 55 9.71 3.41 -11.31
C ASP A 55 11.04 4.07 -10.86
N THR A 56 11.26 4.36 -9.58
CA THR A 56 10.34 4.35 -8.43
C THR A 56 9.83 5.76 -8.11
N LEU A 57 8.80 5.90 -7.28
CA LEU A 57 8.31 7.18 -6.75
C LEU A 57 9.47 8.01 -6.17
N HIS A 58 10.25 7.43 -5.26
CA HIS A 58 11.37 8.12 -4.61
C HIS A 58 12.44 8.61 -5.59
N ARG A 59 12.67 7.89 -6.69
CA ARG A 59 13.64 8.35 -7.69
C ARG A 59 13.07 9.49 -8.53
N ASN A 60 11.76 9.51 -8.76
CA ASN A 60 11.09 10.43 -9.68
C ASN A 60 10.38 11.60 -8.97
N MET A 61 10.58 11.76 -7.67
CA MET A 61 10.01 12.82 -6.85
C MET A 61 11.11 13.40 -5.96
N ASP A 62 11.35 14.71 -6.06
CA ASP A 62 12.28 15.44 -5.17
C ASP A 62 11.52 15.99 -3.95
N GLY A 63 11.04 15.10 -3.09
CA GLY A 63 10.25 15.47 -1.91
C GLY A 63 10.11 14.34 -0.89
N ASP A 64 9.40 14.60 0.20
CA ASP A 64 9.19 13.60 1.25
C ASP A 64 7.94 12.75 0.94
N GLU A 65 8.12 11.45 0.72
CA GLU A 65 7.03 10.48 0.50
C GLU A 65 6.05 10.39 1.67
N ASN A 66 6.45 10.84 2.87
CA ASN A 66 5.61 10.90 4.07
C ASN A 66 4.87 12.24 4.21
N SER A 67 5.25 13.26 3.44
CA SER A 67 4.59 14.57 3.43
C SER A 67 3.33 14.49 2.59
N SER A 68 2.17 14.62 3.23
CA SER A 68 0.88 14.72 2.53
C SER A 68 0.86 15.88 1.51
N GLN A 69 1.65 16.94 1.76
CA GLN A 69 1.74 18.09 0.87
C GLN A 69 2.51 17.74 -0.42
N ASP A 70 3.68 17.11 -0.30
CA ASP A 70 4.52 16.81 -1.47
C ASP A 70 3.85 15.73 -2.33
N ILE A 71 3.34 14.70 -1.67
CA ILE A 71 2.50 13.69 -2.33
C ILE A 71 1.30 14.32 -3.05
N GLY A 72 0.60 15.25 -2.40
CA GLY A 72 -0.54 15.95 -3.00
C GLY A 72 -0.14 16.71 -4.26
N LYS A 73 1.01 17.40 -4.24
CA LYS A 73 1.56 18.08 -5.42
C LYS A 73 1.93 17.10 -6.53
N PHE A 74 2.61 16.00 -6.19
CA PHE A 74 2.98 14.96 -7.14
C PHE A 74 1.74 14.39 -7.85
N ILE A 75 0.71 14.00 -7.09
CA ILE A 75 -0.56 13.50 -7.63
C ILE A 75 -1.24 14.55 -8.51
N ASN A 76 -1.30 15.81 -8.05
CA ASN A 76 -1.89 16.90 -8.83
C ASN A 76 -1.16 17.10 -10.16
N ASN A 77 0.18 16.98 -10.21
CA ASN A 77 0.92 17.07 -11.47
C ASN A 77 0.58 15.91 -12.42
N LEU A 78 0.45 14.69 -11.91
CA LEU A 78 0.00 13.56 -12.73
C LEU A 78 -1.42 13.80 -13.28
N ASP A 79 -2.31 14.33 -12.44
CA ASP A 79 -3.68 14.64 -12.83
C ASP A 79 -3.76 15.77 -13.86
N CYS A 80 -2.92 16.80 -13.74
CA CYS A 80 -2.92 17.94 -14.65
C CYS A 80 -2.24 17.62 -16.00
N TYR A 81 -1.18 16.82 -16.01
CA TYR A 81 -0.34 16.67 -17.21
C TYR A 81 -0.43 15.28 -17.85
N PHE A 82 -0.64 14.22 -17.08
CA PHE A 82 -0.66 12.85 -17.61
C PHE A 82 -2.08 12.37 -17.91
N LYS A 83 -3.06 12.60 -17.01
CA LYS A 83 -4.45 12.18 -17.27
C LYS A 83 -5.03 12.72 -18.60
N PRO A 84 -4.76 13.97 -19.04
CA PRO A 84 -5.24 14.45 -20.34
C PRO A 84 -4.69 13.69 -21.55
N LEU A 85 -3.61 12.91 -21.38
CA LEU A 85 -3.08 12.03 -22.43
C LEU A 85 -3.93 10.76 -22.62
N GLY A 86 -4.94 10.52 -21.76
CA GLY A 86 -5.76 9.30 -21.82
C GLY A 86 -5.03 8.03 -21.39
N VAL A 87 -3.93 8.18 -20.63
CA VAL A 87 -3.02 7.09 -20.27
C VAL A 87 -3.24 6.56 -18.85
N ALA A 88 -3.03 5.26 -18.64
CA ALA A 88 -2.90 4.71 -17.29
C ALA A 88 -1.53 5.06 -16.70
N VAL A 89 -1.48 5.52 -15.45
CA VAL A 89 -0.22 5.80 -14.74
C VAL A 89 -0.03 4.80 -13.61
N LEU A 90 1.04 4.01 -13.68
CA LEU A 90 1.44 3.07 -12.64
C LEU A 90 2.68 3.59 -11.90
N VAL A 91 2.53 3.85 -10.61
CA VAL A 91 3.64 4.32 -9.76
C VAL A 91 4.17 3.16 -8.93
N VAL A 92 5.46 2.86 -9.06
CA VAL A 92 6.14 1.83 -8.25
C VAL A 92 6.79 2.51 -7.05
N HIS A 93 6.49 2.06 -5.84
CA HIS A 93 7.15 2.53 -4.63
C HIS A 93 7.45 1.35 -3.70
N HIS A 94 8.44 1.50 -2.82
CA HIS A 94 8.76 0.45 -1.85
C HIS A 94 7.77 0.44 -0.69
N SER A 95 7.56 -0.73 -0.07
CA SER A 95 6.80 -0.88 1.17
C SER A 95 7.63 -0.46 2.38
N GLY A 96 6.98 -0.01 3.46
CA GLY A 96 7.65 0.38 4.69
C GLY A 96 8.38 -0.78 5.37
N HIS A 97 9.48 -0.48 6.08
CA HIS A 97 10.33 -1.48 6.76
C HIS A 97 9.58 -2.29 7.84
N SER A 98 8.45 -1.77 8.36
CA SER A 98 7.65 -2.39 9.42
C SER A 98 6.46 -3.23 8.90
N ASP A 99 6.04 -3.08 7.65
CA ASP A 99 4.97 -3.90 7.09
C ASP A 99 5.08 -4.06 5.56
N LYS A 100 5.37 -5.30 5.13
CA LYS A 100 5.52 -5.69 3.72
C LYS A 100 4.21 -5.62 2.92
N GLN A 101 3.08 -5.41 3.59
CA GLN A 101 1.73 -5.37 3.02
C GLN A 101 1.21 -3.93 2.84
N ARG A 102 2.00 -2.90 3.18
CA ARG A 102 1.57 -1.50 3.13
C ARG A 102 2.47 -0.66 2.23
N SER A 103 1.83 0.13 1.37
CA SER A 103 2.47 1.26 0.70
C SER A 103 3.03 2.26 1.72
N ARG A 104 4.21 2.83 1.45
CA ARG A 104 4.72 3.99 2.20
C ARG A 104 3.95 5.25 1.77
N GLY A 105 3.71 6.13 2.73
CA GLY A 105 3.21 7.48 2.48
C GLY A 105 1.86 7.78 3.14
N SER A 106 1.41 9.02 2.99
CA SER A 106 0.23 9.51 3.70
C SER A 106 -1.05 8.79 3.26
N SER A 107 -2.07 8.78 4.12
CA SER A 107 -3.42 8.30 3.77
C SER A 107 -4.00 8.98 2.53
N SER A 108 -3.47 10.15 2.14
CA SER A 108 -3.80 10.89 0.93
C SER A 108 -3.47 10.12 -0.35
N ILE A 109 -2.35 9.38 -0.40
CA ILE A 109 -2.00 8.55 -1.58
C ILE A 109 -3.09 7.51 -1.81
N ARG A 110 -3.44 6.79 -0.74
CA ARG A 110 -4.45 5.74 -0.80
C ARG A 110 -5.82 6.29 -1.20
N ALA A 111 -6.17 7.52 -0.83
CA ALA A 111 -7.42 8.13 -1.26
C ALA A 111 -7.44 8.43 -2.78
N ALA A 112 -6.33 8.92 -3.33
CA ALA A 112 -6.24 9.37 -4.72
C ALA A 112 -6.11 8.26 -5.76
N MET A 113 -5.56 7.09 -5.41
CA MET A 113 -5.35 5.99 -6.36
C MET A 113 -6.64 5.25 -6.72
N ASP A 114 -6.80 4.84 -7.98
CA ASP A 114 -7.91 3.96 -8.40
C ASP A 114 -7.66 2.49 -8.01
N GLY A 115 -6.40 2.06 -8.00
CA GLY A 115 -5.98 0.73 -7.60
C GLY A 115 -4.70 0.73 -6.76
N GLU A 116 -4.59 -0.19 -5.81
CA GLU A 116 -3.36 -0.43 -5.05
C GLU A 116 -3.04 -1.92 -5.09
N PHE A 117 -1.81 -2.23 -5.49
CA PHE A 117 -1.32 -3.60 -5.61
C PHE A 117 -0.02 -3.76 -4.81
N ALA A 118 0.15 -4.88 -4.12
CA ALA A 118 1.40 -5.19 -3.44
C ALA A 118 2.02 -6.47 -4.00
N ALA A 119 3.32 -6.40 -4.30
CA ALA A 119 4.13 -7.57 -4.64
C ALA A 119 5.03 -7.91 -3.45
N VAL A 120 4.79 -9.07 -2.83
CA VAL A 120 5.51 -9.50 -1.63
C VAL A 120 6.30 -10.76 -1.93
N ASN A 121 7.61 -10.70 -1.71
CA ASN A 121 8.46 -11.88 -1.74
C ASN A 121 8.37 -12.61 -0.38
N GLU A 122 7.81 -13.81 -0.40
CA GLU A 122 7.59 -14.70 0.75
C GLU A 122 7.61 -16.16 0.29
N ASP A 123 8.04 -17.07 1.17
CA ASP A 123 8.00 -18.53 0.92
C ASP A 123 8.59 -18.97 -0.44
N GLY A 124 9.69 -18.35 -0.87
CA GLY A 124 10.39 -18.71 -2.12
C GLY A 124 9.71 -18.26 -3.42
N GLY A 125 8.83 -17.25 -3.36
CA GLY A 125 8.15 -16.71 -4.54
C GLY A 125 7.52 -15.35 -4.25
N ILE A 126 6.86 -14.78 -5.26
CA ILE A 126 6.25 -13.45 -5.19
C ILE A 126 4.74 -13.60 -5.20
N THR A 127 4.06 -13.03 -4.21
CA THR A 127 2.60 -12.93 -4.17
C THR A 127 2.21 -11.52 -4.59
N LEU A 128 1.37 -11.39 -5.62
CA LEU A 128 0.76 -10.12 -6.03
C LEU A 128 -0.67 -10.06 -5.49
N THR A 129 -0.98 -9.05 -4.68
CA THR A 129 -2.29 -8.84 -4.05
C THR A 129 -2.88 -7.51 -4.47
N CYS A 130 -4.22 -7.44 -4.56
CA CYS A 130 -4.96 -6.19 -4.71
C CYS A 130 -5.45 -5.72 -3.33
N HIS A 131 -5.00 -4.54 -2.90
CA HIS A 131 -5.36 -3.92 -1.61
C HIS A 131 -6.40 -2.82 -1.74
N LYS A 132 -6.58 -2.27 -2.94
CA LYS A 132 -7.61 -1.30 -3.28
C LYS A 132 -8.04 -1.53 -4.73
N ALA A 133 -9.34 -1.57 -4.95
CA ALA A 133 -9.97 -1.48 -6.25
C ALA A 133 -11.15 -0.53 -6.11
N LYS A 134 -11.18 0.55 -6.90
CA LYS A 134 -12.22 1.56 -6.82
C LYS A 134 -13.39 1.22 -7.74
N ASP A 135 -13.13 1.17 -9.04
CA ASP A 135 -14.15 0.99 -10.09
C ASP A 135 -13.96 -0.34 -10.87
N PHE A 136 -13.31 -1.33 -10.25
CA PHE A 136 -13.07 -2.65 -10.85
C PHE A 136 -13.09 -3.77 -9.80
N GLU A 137 -13.28 -5.01 -10.25
CA GLU A 137 -13.26 -6.18 -9.36
C GLU A 137 -11.82 -6.52 -8.96
N ALA A 138 -11.57 -6.66 -7.65
CA ALA A 138 -10.26 -7.04 -7.14
C ALA A 138 -9.92 -8.47 -7.59
N PHE A 139 -8.77 -8.64 -8.25
CA PHE A 139 -8.30 -9.97 -8.62
C PHE A 139 -7.90 -10.79 -7.39
N LYS A 140 -8.06 -12.11 -7.49
CA LYS A 140 -7.54 -13.04 -6.48
C LYS A 140 -6.02 -12.98 -6.43
N PRO A 141 -5.38 -13.08 -5.25
CA PRO A 141 -3.94 -13.08 -5.12
C PRO A 141 -3.25 -14.02 -6.13
N MET A 142 -2.27 -13.52 -6.85
CA MET A 142 -1.53 -14.28 -7.86
C MET A 142 -0.15 -14.65 -7.32
N ARG A 143 0.29 -15.89 -7.55
CA ARG A 143 1.62 -16.35 -7.19
C ARG A 143 2.52 -16.32 -8.41
N PHE A 144 3.76 -15.90 -8.20
CA PHE A 144 4.82 -15.93 -9.19
C PHE A 144 6.07 -16.59 -8.62
N THR A 145 6.85 -17.22 -9.50
CA THR A 145 8.17 -17.73 -9.17
C THR A 145 9.23 -17.00 -9.98
N LEU A 146 10.40 -16.79 -9.38
CA LEU A 146 11.57 -16.30 -10.09
C LEU A 146 12.22 -17.48 -10.82
N LYS A 147 12.43 -17.33 -12.12
CA LYS A 147 13.11 -18.30 -12.97
C LYS A 147 14.34 -17.65 -13.60
N GLN A 148 15.41 -18.41 -13.70
CA GLN A 148 16.63 -17.99 -14.38
C GLN A 148 16.53 -18.32 -15.87
N ALA A 149 17.06 -17.44 -16.70
CA ALA A 149 17.27 -17.64 -18.13
C ALA A 149 18.75 -17.44 -18.45
N GLU A 150 19.32 -18.35 -19.22
CA GLU A 150 20.59 -18.15 -19.91
C GLU A 150 20.37 -17.22 -21.10
N LEU A 151 21.30 -16.29 -21.30
CA LEU A 151 21.29 -15.35 -22.40
C LEU A 151 22.30 -15.80 -23.45
N ASP A 152 22.10 -15.37 -24.69
CA ASP A 152 23.06 -15.51 -25.79
C ASP A 152 24.22 -14.50 -25.71
N TRP A 153 24.33 -13.75 -24.61
CA TRP A 153 25.42 -12.82 -24.34
C TRP A 153 26.45 -13.52 -23.48
N LEU A 154 27.73 -13.33 -23.79
CA LEU A 154 28.83 -13.91 -23.03
C LEU A 154 29.45 -12.85 -22.11
N ASP A 155 30.01 -13.30 -21.00
CA ASP A 155 30.92 -12.48 -20.20
C ASP A 155 32.36 -12.52 -20.76
N ASP A 156 33.28 -11.90 -20.02
CA ASP A 156 34.69 -11.78 -20.42
C ASP A 156 35.43 -13.13 -20.42
N GLU A 157 34.85 -14.16 -19.80
CA GLU A 157 35.40 -15.53 -19.73
C GLU A 157 34.79 -16.44 -20.81
N GLY A 158 33.82 -15.93 -21.58
CA GLY A 158 33.12 -16.67 -22.63
C GLY A 158 31.92 -17.47 -22.12
N ASP A 159 31.53 -17.29 -20.86
CA ASP A 159 30.39 -18.00 -20.27
C ASP A 159 29.07 -17.26 -20.53
N PRO A 160 27.96 -17.97 -20.76
CA PRO A 160 26.65 -17.35 -20.95
C PRO A 160 26.23 -16.51 -19.73
N LEU A 161 25.99 -15.23 -19.95
CA LEU A 161 25.36 -14.37 -18.97
C LEU A 161 23.96 -14.88 -18.64
N THR A 162 23.55 -14.69 -17.40
CA THR A 162 22.22 -15.10 -16.93
C THR A 162 21.41 -13.90 -16.45
N SER A 163 20.09 -14.02 -16.53
CA SER A 163 19.17 -13.08 -15.91
C SER A 163 17.91 -13.80 -15.45
N VAL A 164 16.91 -13.06 -14.98
CA VAL A 164 15.72 -13.63 -14.36
C VAL A 164 14.43 -13.05 -14.93
N TYR A 165 13.40 -13.89 -14.99
CA TYR A 165 12.03 -13.52 -15.30
C TYR A 165 11.07 -14.07 -14.24
N ILE A 166 9.87 -13.51 -14.19
CA ILE A 166 8.80 -14.01 -13.31
C ILE A 166 7.85 -14.90 -14.12
N GLU A 167 7.45 -16.03 -13.53
CA GLU A 167 6.50 -16.96 -14.11
C GLU A 167 5.27 -17.08 -13.22
N HIS A 168 4.08 -16.90 -13.80
CA HIS A 168 2.82 -17.04 -13.09
C HIS A 168 2.61 -18.50 -12.67
N ALA A 169 2.50 -18.71 -11.37
CA ALA A 169 2.36 -20.02 -10.72
C ALA A 169 0.91 -20.29 -10.26
N GLY A 170 -0.06 -19.55 -10.78
CA GLY A 170 -1.48 -19.67 -10.48
C GLY A 170 -1.96 -18.78 -9.33
N GLU A 171 -3.19 -19.02 -8.87
CA GLU A 171 -3.73 -18.35 -7.69
C GLU A 171 -2.85 -18.67 -6.47
N ALA A 172 -2.43 -17.65 -5.72
CA ALA A 172 -1.77 -17.86 -4.46
C ALA A 172 -2.79 -18.48 -3.49
N LYS A 173 -2.46 -19.64 -2.94
CA LYS A 173 -3.24 -20.21 -1.83
C LYS A 173 -3.23 -19.17 -0.72
N THR A 174 -4.40 -18.66 -0.36
CA THR A 174 -4.58 -17.75 0.77
C THR A 174 -3.92 -18.39 1.98
N SER A 175 -2.77 -17.88 2.41
CA SER A 175 -2.23 -18.25 3.69
C SER A 175 -3.12 -17.57 4.73
N THR A 176 -4.22 -18.23 5.10
CA THR A 176 -5.11 -17.85 6.21
C THR A 176 -4.43 -18.01 7.56
N LYS A 177 -3.10 -17.86 7.64
CA LYS A 177 -2.50 -17.41 8.89
C LYS A 177 -2.93 -15.96 9.04
N LYS A 178 -4.13 -15.73 9.62
CA LYS A 178 -4.46 -14.50 10.34
C LYS A 178 -3.18 -14.18 11.11
N ARG A 179 -2.42 -13.17 10.70
CA ARG A 179 -1.23 -12.74 11.45
C ARG A 179 -1.75 -12.48 12.84
N ARG A 180 -1.45 -13.37 13.80
CA ARG A 180 -1.86 -13.17 15.18
C ARG A 180 -1.29 -11.83 15.57
N LEU A 181 -2.16 -10.99 16.13
CA LEU A 181 -1.73 -9.76 16.75
C LEU A 181 -0.62 -10.15 17.74
N ASN A 182 0.46 -9.39 17.80
CA ASN A 182 1.43 -9.64 18.85
C ASN A 182 0.77 -9.33 20.21
N SER A 183 1.35 -9.82 21.31
CA SER A 183 0.75 -9.70 22.64
C SER A 183 0.39 -8.25 23.01
N ARG A 184 1.16 -7.27 22.51
CA ARG A 184 0.91 -5.84 22.75
C ARG A 184 -0.31 -5.33 21.98
N ASP A 185 -0.43 -5.68 20.70
CA ASP A 185 -1.58 -5.31 19.88
C ASP A 185 -2.86 -5.99 20.40
N GLU A 186 -2.76 -7.23 20.86
CA GLU A 186 -3.86 -7.94 21.55
C GLU A 186 -4.29 -7.21 22.82
N ALA A 187 -3.34 -6.80 23.66
CA ALA A 187 -3.61 -6.06 24.89
C ALA A 187 -4.27 -4.69 24.61
N ILE A 188 -3.82 -3.97 23.58
CA ILE A 188 -4.43 -2.67 23.21
C ILE A 188 -5.84 -2.88 22.63
N LEU A 189 -6.04 -3.90 21.80
CA LEU A 189 -7.36 -4.23 21.27
C LEU A 189 -8.32 -4.73 22.38
N ALA A 190 -7.81 -5.41 23.40
CA ALA A 190 -8.57 -5.79 24.59
C ALA A 190 -8.96 -4.55 25.40
N SER A 191 -8.04 -3.60 25.60
CA SER A 191 -8.32 -2.35 26.32
C SER A 191 -9.41 -1.49 25.67
N LEU A 192 -9.62 -1.60 24.35
CA LEU A 192 -10.77 -0.97 23.68
C LEU A 192 -12.08 -1.57 24.16
N SER A 193 -12.14 -2.90 24.26
CA SER A 193 -13.33 -3.62 24.73
C SER A 193 -13.65 -3.22 26.18
N ASP A 194 -12.62 -3.10 27.02
CA ASP A 194 -12.76 -2.65 28.41
C ASP A 194 -13.24 -1.20 28.50
N ALA A 195 -12.70 -0.32 27.65
CA ALA A 195 -13.12 1.08 27.58
C ALA A 195 -14.59 1.20 27.14
N ILE A 196 -15.01 0.43 26.13
CA ILE A 196 -16.42 0.38 25.68
C ILE A 196 -17.33 -0.17 26.80
N ALA A 197 -16.89 -1.21 27.50
CA ALA A 197 -17.68 -1.78 28.60
C ALA A 197 -17.92 -0.78 29.74
N LYS A 198 -16.91 0.04 30.07
CA LYS A 198 -16.96 1.00 31.20
C LYS A 198 -17.49 2.38 30.84
N HIS A 199 -17.17 2.88 29.65
CA HIS A 199 -17.44 4.27 29.23
C HIS A 199 -18.17 4.36 27.89
N GLY A 200 -18.62 3.23 27.34
CA GLY A 200 -19.29 3.20 26.06
C GLY A 200 -20.58 4.00 26.07
N ILE A 201 -20.76 4.80 25.03
CA ILE A 201 -21.97 5.58 24.76
C ILE A 201 -22.66 5.05 23.51
N GLU A 202 -23.91 5.46 23.32
CA GLU A 202 -24.60 5.17 22.07
C GLU A 202 -24.00 5.97 20.90
N PRO A 203 -23.95 5.39 19.70
CA PRO A 203 -23.48 6.10 18.52
C PRO A 203 -24.43 7.22 18.13
N THR A 204 -23.87 8.32 17.63
CA THR A 204 -24.64 9.45 17.11
C THR A 204 -25.43 9.05 15.87
N ALA A 205 -26.48 9.81 15.53
CA ALA A 205 -27.26 9.58 14.31
C ALA A 205 -26.39 9.61 13.04
N GLU A 206 -25.36 10.46 13.01
CA GLU A 206 -24.40 10.52 11.91
C GLU A 206 -23.58 9.23 11.80
N ILE A 207 -23.08 8.69 12.91
CA ILE A 207 -22.34 7.42 12.93
C ILE A 207 -23.25 6.27 12.48
N LYS A 208 -24.49 6.21 12.97
CA LYS A 208 -25.48 5.19 12.55
C LYS A 208 -25.81 5.28 11.06
N THR A 209 -25.78 6.48 10.48
CA THR A 209 -26.02 6.69 9.04
C THR A 209 -24.81 6.27 8.19
N LYS A 210 -23.58 6.55 8.66
CA LYS A 210 -22.34 6.26 7.92
C LYS A 210 -21.85 4.82 8.07
N PHE A 211 -22.18 4.16 9.17
CA PHE A 211 -21.64 2.84 9.52
C PHE A 211 -22.77 1.87 9.91
N ALA A 212 -22.81 0.73 9.24
CA ALA A 212 -23.75 -0.35 9.54
C ALA A 212 -23.32 -1.18 10.78
N GLY A 213 -24.24 -2.00 11.29
CA GLY A 213 -23.95 -2.98 12.36
C GLY A 213 -24.19 -2.49 13.80
N PHE A 214 -24.68 -1.25 13.94
CA PHE A 214 -25.20 -0.75 15.23
C PHE A 214 -26.63 -1.21 15.53
N ASP A 215 -27.32 -1.71 14.51
CA ASP A 215 -28.65 -2.31 14.62
C ASP A 215 -28.53 -3.75 15.14
N THR A 216 -28.31 -3.85 16.46
CA THR A 216 -28.39 -5.08 17.28
C THR A 216 -27.83 -6.36 16.66
N LEU A 217 -26.54 -6.60 16.85
CA LEU A 217 -26.00 -7.96 16.80
C LEU A 217 -26.39 -8.69 18.09
N ALA A 218 -27.17 -9.77 17.99
CA ALA A 218 -27.58 -10.63 19.13
C ALA A 218 -28.26 -9.90 20.31
N GLY A 219 -29.00 -8.83 20.05
CA GLY A 219 -29.77 -8.11 21.09
C GLY A 219 -28.94 -7.21 22.01
N LYS A 220 -27.66 -6.95 21.69
CA LYS A 220 -26.84 -5.97 22.42
C LYS A 220 -26.57 -4.75 21.55
N LEU A 221 -26.89 -3.57 22.08
CA LEU A 221 -26.52 -2.29 21.48
C LEU A 221 -24.99 -2.19 21.43
N GLN A 222 -24.47 -2.06 20.22
CA GLN A 222 -23.05 -1.82 20.03
C GLN A 222 -22.74 -0.36 20.40
N LYS A 223 -21.78 -0.20 21.31
CA LYS A 223 -21.39 1.10 21.86
C LYS A 223 -20.08 1.56 21.27
N ILE A 224 -19.92 2.87 21.20
CA ILE A 224 -18.66 3.53 20.84
C ILE A 224 -18.03 4.14 22.08
N VAL A 225 -16.73 4.40 22.05
CA VAL A 225 -16.04 5.06 23.16
C VAL A 225 -15.15 6.19 22.64
N ASN A 226 -15.01 7.26 23.41
CA ASN A 226 -14.08 8.33 23.07
C ASN A 226 -12.63 7.80 23.08
N ILE A 227 -11.82 8.21 22.11
CA ILE A 227 -10.44 7.77 21.94
C ILE A 227 -9.57 8.07 23.17
N GLU A 228 -9.81 9.19 23.85
CA GLU A 228 -9.07 9.54 25.08
C GLU A 228 -9.36 8.53 26.21
N ARG A 229 -10.61 8.07 26.32
CA ARG A 229 -10.95 7.00 27.28
C ARG A 229 -10.29 5.68 26.89
N TRP A 230 -10.27 5.33 25.61
CA TRP A 230 -9.50 4.16 25.17
C TRP A 230 -8.02 4.30 25.51
N GLN A 231 -7.42 5.47 25.28
CA GLN A 231 -6.03 5.76 25.61
C GLN A 231 -5.73 5.57 27.12
N GLU A 232 -6.60 6.04 28.01
CA GLU A 232 -6.49 5.83 29.46
C GLU A 232 -6.43 4.34 29.84
N HIS A 233 -7.28 3.50 29.22
CA HIS A 233 -7.27 2.05 29.44
C HIS A 233 -6.04 1.39 28.81
N ALA A 234 -5.66 1.80 27.60
CA ALA A 234 -4.50 1.28 26.90
C ALA A 234 -3.19 1.57 27.64
N TYR A 235 -3.06 2.73 28.28
CA TYR A 235 -1.86 3.07 29.07
C TYR A 235 -1.67 2.16 30.27
N LYS A 236 -2.76 1.66 30.87
CA LYS A 236 -2.72 0.65 31.93
C LYS A 236 -2.30 -0.72 31.37
N ALA A 237 -2.82 -1.08 30.20
CA ALA A 237 -2.46 -2.32 29.51
C ALA A 237 -1.00 -2.35 29.00
N ILE A 238 -0.40 -1.19 28.74
CA ILE A 238 1.00 -1.03 28.29
C ILE A 238 2.00 -1.04 29.47
N MET A 239 1.54 -1.03 30.74
CA MET A 239 2.42 -0.90 31.91
C MET A 239 3.45 -2.02 32.06
N ASP A 240 3.29 -3.15 31.37
CA ASP A 240 4.24 -4.27 31.41
C ASP A 240 5.33 -4.27 30.32
N THR A 241 5.38 -3.30 29.39
CA THR A 241 6.40 -3.33 28.30
C THR A 241 7.03 -1.97 27.97
N ASP A 242 8.28 -1.79 28.43
CA ASP A 242 9.37 -0.91 27.96
C ASP A 242 9.16 0.61 27.79
N ALA A 243 7.93 1.12 27.75
CA ALA A 243 7.67 2.55 27.53
C ALA A 243 7.67 3.34 28.85
N LYS A 244 8.86 3.82 29.24
CA LYS A 244 9.08 4.51 30.53
C LYS A 244 8.56 5.96 30.56
N THR A 245 8.40 6.63 29.43
CA THR A 245 7.99 8.06 29.37
C THR A 245 6.56 8.25 28.82
N PRO A 246 5.87 9.35 29.18
CA PRO A 246 4.53 9.66 28.65
C PRO A 246 4.49 9.74 27.12
N ASP A 247 5.50 10.34 26.49
CA ASP A 247 5.57 10.46 25.03
C ASP A 247 5.77 9.12 24.34
N ALA A 248 6.61 8.24 24.93
CA ALA A 248 6.79 6.89 24.41
C ALA A 248 5.48 6.08 24.49
N LYS A 249 4.70 6.23 25.57
CA LYS A 249 3.38 5.59 25.71
C LYS A 249 2.39 6.12 24.68
N ARG A 250 2.34 7.45 24.47
CA ARG A 250 1.49 8.08 23.46
C ARG A 250 1.80 7.60 22.06
N MET A 251 3.09 7.58 21.70
CA MET A 251 3.55 7.09 20.41
C MET A 251 3.26 5.60 20.23
N ALA A 252 3.46 4.78 21.25
CA ALA A 252 3.17 3.35 21.18
C ALA A 252 1.67 3.06 21.02
N PHE A 253 0.81 3.73 21.79
CA PHE A 253 -0.63 3.64 21.64
C PHE A 253 -1.05 4.04 20.23
N LYS A 254 -0.59 5.20 19.74
CA LYS A 254 -0.88 5.67 18.38
C LYS A 254 -0.48 4.64 17.32
N ARG A 255 0.74 4.09 17.39
CA ARG A 255 1.23 3.08 16.44
C ARG A 255 0.36 1.83 16.42
N CYS A 256 0.02 1.29 17.59
CA CYS A 256 -0.81 0.09 17.68
C CYS A 256 -2.26 0.36 17.24
N ARG A 257 -2.82 1.50 17.63
CA ARG A 257 -4.15 1.95 17.20
C ARG A 257 -4.24 2.08 15.68
N ASP A 258 -3.31 2.82 15.08
CA ASP A 258 -3.24 2.99 13.63
C ASP A 258 -3.10 1.63 12.93
N LYS A 259 -2.34 0.69 13.51
CA LYS A 259 -2.23 -0.69 13.01
C LYS A 259 -3.56 -1.46 13.09
N LEU A 260 -4.29 -1.37 14.20
CA LEU A 260 -5.58 -2.04 14.38
C LEU A 260 -6.66 -1.51 13.43
N LEU A 261 -6.67 -0.19 13.16
CA LEU A 261 -7.53 0.43 12.17
C LEU A 261 -7.22 -0.12 10.76
N ASN A 262 -5.94 -0.18 10.39
CA ASN A 262 -5.51 -0.71 9.09
C ASN A 262 -5.79 -2.22 8.91
N LEU A 263 -5.76 -2.99 9.99
CA LEU A 263 -6.10 -4.42 9.99
C LEU A 263 -7.61 -4.68 10.04
N ALA A 264 -8.44 -3.63 9.93
CA ALA A 264 -9.90 -3.72 10.06
C ALA A 264 -10.31 -4.47 11.35
N LYS A 265 -9.63 -4.17 12.47
CA LYS A 265 -10.02 -4.65 13.80
C LYS A 265 -10.84 -3.62 14.57
N THR A 266 -10.65 -2.35 14.24
CA THR A 266 -11.33 -1.20 14.84
C THR A 266 -11.77 -0.23 13.77
N VAL A 267 -12.75 0.61 14.12
CA VAL A 267 -13.20 1.75 13.31
C VAL A 267 -13.04 3.01 14.15
N GLU A 268 -12.67 4.12 13.50
CA GLU A 268 -12.59 5.43 14.11
C GLU A 268 -13.43 6.43 13.30
N TYR A 269 -14.17 7.28 14.00
CA TYR A 269 -14.91 8.39 13.41
C TYR A 269 -14.94 9.55 14.42
N ASP A 270 -14.51 10.73 13.97
CA ASP A 270 -14.20 11.88 14.82
C ASP A 270 -13.30 11.49 16.01
N ASN A 271 -13.78 11.70 17.23
CA ASN A 271 -13.08 11.37 18.46
C ASN A 271 -13.53 10.03 19.07
N TYR A 272 -14.20 9.18 18.30
CA TYR A 272 -14.76 7.91 18.76
C TYR A 272 -14.13 6.71 18.07
N ALA A 273 -14.03 5.61 18.81
CA ALA A 273 -13.56 4.32 18.31
C ALA A 273 -14.48 3.18 18.77
N TRP A 274 -14.57 2.13 17.95
CA TRP A 274 -15.24 0.87 18.28
C TRP A 274 -14.59 -0.31 17.56
N ARG A 275 -14.93 -1.53 17.99
CA ARG A 275 -14.52 -2.76 17.30
C ARG A 275 -15.37 -2.96 16.05
N ILE A 276 -14.80 -3.53 15.01
CA ILE A 276 -15.61 -4.03 13.90
C ILE A 276 -16.50 -5.15 14.42
N PHE A 277 -17.78 -5.08 14.08
CA PHE A 277 -18.77 -6.09 14.42
C PHE A 277 -18.56 -7.28 13.47
N GLU A 278 -18.35 -8.46 14.03
CA GLU A 278 -18.30 -9.73 13.27
C GLU A 278 -19.71 -10.22 12.92
#